data_AF-A0A6P0Z8T6-F1
#
_entry.id   AF-A0A6P0Z8T6-F1
#
_cell.length_a   1.000
_cell.length_b   1.000
_cell.length_c   1.000
_cell.angle_alpha   90.00
_cell.angle_beta   90.00
_cell.angle_gamma   90.00
#
_symmetry.space_group_name_H-M   'P 1'
#
loop_
_entity.id
_entity.type
_entity.pdbx_description
1 polymer ?
#
loop_
_entity_poly.entity_id
_entity_poly.type
_entity_poly.pdbx_seq_one_letter_code
_entity_poly.pdbx_strand_id
1 'polypeptide(L)'
;MAGKLGPRVIVQVGKGKNGKAVYSYMLKKVAENFGFTIEKKIPQRKGKSGRIIVQRGSVGRGSITVPLSARAKTPKGNTKTASIPIPEGMTIPKIQAFLQKAKKNKPEYFVSMDGRSWPVN
;
A
#
# COMPACT_ATOMS: atom_id res chain seq x y z
N MET A 1 -18.80 -14.93 6.14
CA MET A 1 -18.66 -13.81 7.11
C MET A 1 -17.48 -12.95 6.71
N ALA A 2 -17.71 -11.76 6.13
CA ALA A 2 -16.66 -10.79 5.90
C ALA A 2 -16.24 -10.22 7.25
N GLY A 3 -15.29 -10.89 7.92
CA GLY A 3 -14.74 -10.43 9.20
C GLY A 3 -14.35 -8.96 9.07
N LYS A 4 -14.92 -8.13 9.95
CA LYS A 4 -14.81 -6.67 9.95
C LYS A 4 -13.35 -6.30 9.62
N LEU A 5 -13.11 -5.86 8.39
CA LEU A 5 -11.78 -5.45 7.96
C LEU A 5 -11.37 -4.31 8.91
N GLY A 6 -10.30 -4.53 9.69
CA GLY A 6 -9.86 -3.60 10.72
C GLY A 6 -9.60 -2.18 10.19
N PRO A 7 -9.27 -1.22 11.08
CA PRO A 7 -9.12 0.18 10.69
C PRO A 7 -8.13 0.36 9.56
N ARG A 8 -8.38 1.34 8.69
CA ARG A 8 -7.52 1.69 7.57
C ARG A 8 -6.77 2.99 7.86
N VAL A 9 -5.54 3.04 7.41
CA VAL A 9 -4.59 4.15 7.65
C VAL A 9 -3.98 4.61 6.34
N ILE A 10 -3.40 5.80 6.38
CA ILE A 10 -2.80 6.46 5.23
C ILE A 10 -1.30 6.34 5.34
N VAL A 11 -0.67 5.85 4.28
CA VAL A 11 0.78 5.67 4.20
C VAL A 11 1.27 6.39 2.97
N GLN A 12 2.29 7.23 3.12
CA GLN A 12 2.94 7.85 1.97
C GLN A 12 3.74 6.79 1.19
N VAL A 13 3.38 6.56 -0.07
CA VAL A 13 4.06 5.58 -0.92
C VAL A 13 5.16 6.20 -1.77
N GLY A 14 5.09 7.50 -2.06
CA GLY A 14 6.08 8.15 -2.91
C GLY A 14 5.66 9.54 -3.38
N LYS A 15 6.27 10.00 -4.47
CA LYS A 15 5.94 11.25 -5.15
C LYS A 15 5.35 10.97 -6.54
N GLY A 16 4.28 11.67 -6.87
CA GLY A 16 3.58 11.59 -8.15
C GLY A 16 4.30 12.39 -9.24
N LYS A 17 3.69 12.46 -10.42
CA LYS A 17 4.26 13.19 -11.59
C LYS A 17 4.52 14.68 -11.29
N ASN A 18 3.82 15.28 -10.33
CA ASN A 18 3.94 16.71 -9.99
C ASN A 18 4.74 16.95 -8.71
N GLY A 19 5.60 16.01 -8.29
CA GLY A 19 6.38 16.09 -7.04
C GLY A 19 5.57 15.98 -5.74
N LYS A 20 4.23 16.03 -5.83
CA LYS A 20 3.32 15.88 -4.69
C LYS A 20 3.39 14.48 -4.09
N ALA A 21 3.32 14.40 -2.77
CA ALA A 21 3.22 13.14 -2.06
C ALA A 21 1.96 12.36 -2.50
N VAL A 22 2.12 11.05 -2.65
CA VAL A 22 1.05 10.13 -3.01
C VAL A 22 0.90 9.14 -1.88
N TYR A 23 -0.35 8.84 -1.57
CA TYR A 23 -0.71 8.09 -0.38
C TYR A 23 -1.49 6.82 -0.75
N SER A 24 -1.30 5.76 0.03
CA SER A 24 -2.10 4.54 -0.03
C SER A 24 -3.00 4.45 1.20
N TYR A 25 -4.23 4.00 1.01
CA TYR A 25 -5.21 3.77 2.08
C TYR A 25 -5.35 2.26 2.37
N MET A 26 -4.45 1.75 3.21
CA MET A 26 -4.31 0.33 3.51
C MET A 26 -4.77 -0.03 4.93
N LEU A 27 -4.88 -1.32 5.24
CA LEU A 27 -5.24 -1.78 6.58
C LEU A 27 -4.12 -1.45 7.58
N LYS A 28 -4.49 -0.97 8.78
CA LYS A 28 -3.56 -0.64 9.87
C LYS A 28 -2.62 -1.79 10.18
N LYS A 29 -3.16 -3.01 10.31
CA LYS A 29 -2.37 -4.22 10.55
C LYS A 29 -1.29 -4.48 9.48
N VAL A 30 -1.55 -4.10 8.23
CA VAL A 30 -0.60 -4.28 7.13
C VAL A 30 0.50 -3.22 7.22
N ALA A 31 0.11 -1.96 7.45
CA ALA A 31 1.07 -0.87 7.66
C ALA A 31 2.00 -1.14 8.86
N GLU A 32 1.44 -1.63 9.97
CA GLU A 32 2.19 -1.98 11.18
C GLU A 32 3.09 -3.21 10.98
N ASN A 33 2.61 -4.23 10.26
CA ASN A 33 3.40 -5.43 9.94
C ASN A 33 4.69 -5.07 9.19
N PHE A 34 4.61 -4.14 8.25
CA PHE A 34 5.77 -3.67 7.48
C PHE A 34 6.52 -2.51 8.15
N GLY A 35 5.99 -1.95 9.24
CA GLY A 35 6.57 -0.81 9.93
C GLY A 35 6.58 0.47 9.10
N PHE A 36 5.59 0.67 8.23
CA PHE A 36 5.46 1.89 7.44
C PHE A 36 5.05 3.08 8.31
N THR A 37 5.51 4.28 7.93
CA THR A 37 5.08 5.52 8.58
C THR A 37 3.61 5.80 8.25
N ILE A 38 2.79 5.85 9.30
CA ILE A 38 1.37 6.17 9.19
C ILE A 38 1.18 7.68 9.34
N GLU A 39 0.49 8.28 8.38
CA GLU A 39 0.10 9.69 8.43
C GLU A 39 -0.99 9.94 9.46
N LYS A 40 -0.74 10.89 10.37
CA LYS A 40 -1.70 11.28 11.41
C LYS A 40 -2.85 12.14 10.85
N LYS A 41 -2.62 12.84 9.75
CA LYS A 41 -3.61 13.70 9.09
C LYS A 41 -4.00 13.10 7.75
N ILE A 42 -5.31 13.05 7.51
CA ILE A 42 -5.82 12.62 6.21
C ILE A 42 -5.58 13.76 5.22
N PRO A 43 -4.86 13.54 4.10
CA PRO A 43 -4.63 14.56 3.11
C PRO A 43 -5.97 14.98 2.48
N GLN A 44 -6.17 16.28 2.38
CA GLN A 44 -7.39 16.91 1.87
C GLN A 44 -7.02 17.83 0.71
N ARG A 45 -7.88 17.91 -0.30
CA ARG A 45 -7.79 18.92 -1.36
C ARG A 45 -9.12 19.66 -1.47
N LYS A 46 -9.10 20.95 -1.83
CA LYS A 46 -10.31 21.65 -2.26
C LYS A 46 -10.68 21.20 -3.67
N GLY A 47 -11.92 20.76 -3.85
CA GLY A 47 -12.50 20.48 -5.16
C GLY A 47 -12.83 21.76 -5.92
N LYS A 48 -13.22 21.61 -7.19
CA LYS A 48 -13.57 22.76 -8.06
C LYS A 48 -14.71 23.63 -7.50
N SER A 49 -15.59 23.05 -6.69
CA SER A 49 -16.71 23.74 -6.02
C SER A 49 -16.42 24.13 -4.56
N GLY A 50 -15.15 24.20 -4.15
CA GLY A 50 -14.75 24.54 -2.77
C GLY A 50 -14.95 23.42 -1.74
N ARG A 51 -15.62 22.31 -2.11
CA ARG A 51 -15.81 21.13 -1.23
C ARG A 51 -14.47 20.50 -0.85
N ILE A 52 -14.32 20.13 0.42
CA ILE A 52 -13.16 19.38 0.92
C ILE A 52 -13.26 17.94 0.43
N ILE A 53 -12.32 17.52 -0.42
CA ILE A 53 -12.21 16.15 -0.93
C ILE A 53 -11.08 15.46 -0.16
N VAL A 54 -11.43 14.39 0.54
CA VAL A 54 -10.51 13.52 1.24
C VAL A 54 -9.70 12.70 0.22
N GLN A 55 -8.38 12.90 0.15
CA GLN A 55 -7.50 12.10 -0.69
C GLN A 55 -7.21 10.76 -0.02
N ARG A 56 -8.14 9.82 -0.17
CA ARG A 56 -7.86 8.40 0.02
C ARG A 56 -7.11 7.93 -1.24
N GLY A 57 -5.79 8.05 -1.24
CA GLY A 57 -5.00 8.06 -2.49
C GLY A 57 -5.10 6.80 -3.37
N SER A 58 -5.74 5.72 -2.92
CA SER A 58 -5.86 4.45 -3.64
C SER A 58 -7.29 4.02 -3.98
N VAL A 59 -8.28 4.93 -4.02
CA VAL A 59 -9.65 4.57 -4.44
C VAL A 59 -9.67 4.27 -5.95
N GLY A 60 -9.97 3.01 -6.31
CA GLY A 60 -10.36 2.62 -7.68
C GLY A 60 -9.25 2.25 -8.67
N ARG A 61 -7.99 2.05 -8.24
CA ARG A 61 -6.84 1.92 -9.16
C ARG A 61 -6.05 0.59 -9.11
N GLY A 62 -6.46 -0.34 -8.25
CA GLY A 62 -5.87 -1.67 -8.13
C GLY A 62 -4.95 -1.85 -6.91
N SER A 63 -4.46 -3.07 -6.72
CA SER A 63 -3.61 -3.44 -5.59
C SER A 63 -2.52 -4.41 -6.02
N ILE A 64 -1.35 -4.27 -5.42
CA ILE A 64 -0.31 -5.29 -5.50
C ILE A 64 -0.53 -6.32 -4.40
N THR A 65 -0.02 -7.52 -4.62
CA THR A 65 -0.01 -8.59 -3.61
C THR A 65 1.40 -8.71 -3.04
N VAL A 66 1.53 -8.62 -1.71
CA VAL A 66 2.83 -8.62 -1.03
C VAL A 66 2.85 -9.73 0.03
N PRO A 67 3.90 -10.57 0.10
CA PRO A 67 4.09 -11.52 1.19
C PRO A 67 4.16 -10.82 2.54
N LEU A 68 3.38 -11.30 3.52
CA LEU A 68 3.35 -10.70 4.86
C LEU A 68 4.62 -10.98 5.66
N SER A 69 5.22 -12.15 5.46
CA SER A 69 6.58 -12.50 5.88
C SER A 69 7.01 -13.78 5.16
N ALA A 70 8.32 -14.04 5.12
CA ALA A 70 8.86 -15.28 4.55
C ALA A 70 8.32 -16.55 5.24
N ARG A 71 8.02 -16.45 6.55
CA ARG A 71 7.59 -17.59 7.39
C ARG A 71 6.08 -17.71 7.55
N ALA A 72 5.30 -16.68 7.22
CA ALA A 72 3.85 -16.70 7.40
C ALA A 72 3.19 -17.55 6.30
N LYS A 73 2.65 -18.71 6.70
CA LYS A 73 1.88 -19.60 5.82
C LYS A 73 0.40 -19.63 6.18
N THR A 74 -0.43 -19.87 5.18
CA THR A 74 -1.86 -20.20 5.33
C THR A 74 -1.98 -21.62 5.89
N PRO A 75 -3.15 -22.03 6.43
CA PRO A 75 -3.36 -23.41 6.85
C PRO A 75 -3.08 -24.44 5.74
N LYS A 76 -3.18 -24.04 4.47
CA LYS A 76 -2.87 -24.86 3.30
C LYS A 76 -1.40 -24.81 2.85
N GLY A 77 -0.50 -24.22 3.65
CA GLY A 77 0.94 -24.14 3.33
C GLY A 77 1.35 -23.01 2.37
N ASN A 78 0.40 -22.32 1.72
CA ASN A 78 0.69 -21.20 0.83
C ASN A 78 1.21 -19.97 1.61
N THR A 79 2.09 -19.17 1.01
CA THR A 79 2.57 -17.92 1.61
C THR A 79 1.40 -16.98 1.88
N LYS A 80 1.31 -16.45 3.10
CA LYS A 80 0.32 -15.43 3.46
C LYS A 80 0.70 -14.13 2.80
N THR A 81 -0.25 -13.54 2.08
CA THR A 81 -0.06 -12.28 1.38
C THR A 81 -1.05 -11.24 1.87
N ALA A 82 -0.74 -9.98 1.60
CA ALA A 82 -1.62 -8.84 1.78
C ALA A 82 -1.78 -8.08 0.47
N SER A 83 -3.00 -7.64 0.23
CA SER A 83 -3.31 -6.68 -0.83
C SER A 83 -2.95 -5.27 -0.35
N ILE A 84 -2.01 -4.62 -1.02
CA ILE A 84 -1.64 -3.23 -0.78
C ILE A 84 -2.21 -2.38 -1.93
N PRO A 85 -3.17 -1.49 -1.65
CA PRO A 85 -3.68 -0.57 -2.66
C PRO A 85 -2.57 0.35 -3.17
N ILE A 86 -2.42 0.48 -4.49
CA ILE A 86 -1.39 1.33 -5.09
C ILE A 86 -2.07 2.49 -5.84
N PRO A 87 -1.66 3.75 -5.57
CA PRO A 87 -2.22 4.91 -6.22
C PRO A 87 -1.73 5.07 -7.67
N GLU A 88 -2.45 5.86 -8.46
CA GLU A 88 -2.10 6.14 -9.85
C GLU A 88 -0.70 6.75 -10.01
N GLY A 89 0.02 6.34 -11.06
CA GLY A 89 1.35 6.88 -11.39
C GLY A 89 2.50 6.26 -10.60
N MET A 90 2.24 5.19 -9.85
CA MET A 90 3.25 4.33 -9.25
C MET A 90 3.72 3.30 -10.28
N THR A 91 4.96 3.46 -10.74
CA THR A 91 5.66 2.49 -11.59
C THR A 91 6.27 1.38 -10.74
N ILE A 92 6.66 0.27 -11.35
CA ILE A 92 7.36 -0.84 -10.67
C ILE A 92 8.56 -0.34 -9.84
N PRO A 93 9.47 0.51 -10.36
CA PRO A 93 10.57 1.07 -9.54
C PRO A 93 10.11 1.88 -8.32
N LYS A 94 9.00 2.63 -8.44
CA LYS A 94 8.45 3.38 -7.30
C LYS A 94 7.84 2.48 -6.24
N ILE A 95 7.25 1.36 -6.66
CA ILE A 95 6.70 0.35 -5.76
C ILE A 95 7.85 -0.38 -5.04
N GLN A 96 8.92 -0.74 -5.74
CA GLN A 96 10.14 -1.30 -5.14
C GLN A 96 10.71 -0.35 -4.07
N ALA A 97 10.93 0.92 -4.44
CA ALA A 97 11.42 1.94 -3.52
C ALA A 97 10.49 2.21 -2.33
N PHE A 98 9.18 1.98 -2.49
CA PHE A 98 8.22 2.04 -1.38
C PHE A 98 8.39 0.85 -0.44
N LEU A 99 8.42 -0.37 -0.96
CA LEU A 99 8.54 -1.59 -0.17
C LEU A 99 9.91 -1.72 0.52
N GLN A 100 10.97 -1.18 -0.08
CA GLN A 100 12.29 -1.05 0.54
C GLN A 100 12.28 -0.23 1.85
N LYS A 101 11.33 0.70 2.00
CA LYS A 101 11.19 1.54 3.21
C LYS A 101 10.53 0.79 4.37
N ALA A 102 10.08 -0.45 4.15
CA ALA A 102 9.57 -1.29 5.23
C ALA A 102 10.66 -1.48 6.29
N LYS A 103 10.33 -1.14 7.54
CA LYS A 103 11.22 -1.29 8.70
C LYS A 103 11.12 -2.66 9.35
N LYS A 104 10.04 -3.39 9.08
CA LYS A 104 9.75 -4.72 9.61
C LYS A 104 9.27 -5.62 8.47
N ASN A 105 9.53 -6.93 8.58
CA ASN A 105 9.06 -7.94 7.62
C ASN A 105 9.19 -7.52 6.15
N LYS A 106 10.35 -6.96 5.78
CA LYS A 106 10.57 -6.44 4.44
C LYS A 106 10.30 -7.57 3.42
N PRO A 107 9.39 -7.36 2.47
CA PRO A 107 9.09 -8.38 1.47
C PRO A 107 10.24 -8.50 0.49
N GLU A 108 10.56 -9.72 0.05
CA GLU A 108 11.57 -10.00 -0.98
C GLU A 108 11.04 -9.76 -2.39
N TYR A 109 9.73 -9.90 -2.58
CA TYR A 109 9.05 -9.70 -3.86
C TYR A 109 7.64 -9.18 -3.65
N PHE A 110 7.02 -8.69 -4.73
CA PHE A 110 5.59 -8.41 -4.81
C PHE A 110 5.04 -8.83 -6.16
N VAL A 111 3.73 -9.06 -6.22
CA VAL A 111 3.01 -9.35 -7.46
C VAL A 111 2.26 -8.10 -7.90
N SER A 112 2.52 -7.64 -9.11
CA SER A 112 1.84 -6.50 -9.72
C SER A 112 0.44 -6.85 -10.20
N MET A 113 -0.32 -5.84 -10.63
CA MET A 113 -1.73 -6.00 -11.00
C MET A 113 -1.95 -6.89 -12.24
N ASP A 114 -0.94 -7.03 -13.09
CA ASP A 114 -0.88 -7.92 -14.25
C ASP A 114 -0.47 -9.36 -13.87
N GLY A 115 -0.29 -9.65 -12.57
CA GLY A 115 0.08 -10.98 -12.07
C GLY A 115 1.57 -11.31 -12.13
N ARG A 116 2.44 -10.37 -12.56
CA ARG A 116 3.88 -10.60 -12.60
C ARG A 116 4.54 -10.38 -11.25
N SER A 117 5.50 -11.24 -10.91
CA SER A 117 6.32 -11.11 -9.71
C SER A 117 7.54 -10.23 -9.97
N TRP A 118 7.80 -9.30 -9.06
CA TRP A 118 8.94 -8.39 -9.10
C TRP A 118 9.71 -8.43 -7.78
N PRO A 119 11.05 -8.44 -7.80
CA PRO A 119 11.85 -8.40 -6.58
C PRO A 119 11.79 -7.01 -5.93
N VAL A 120 12.00 -6.96 -4.62
CA VAL A 120 12.19 -5.73 -3.84
C VAL A 120 13.68 -5.58 -3.58
N ASN A 121 14.43 -5.29 -4.63
CA ASN A 121 15.85 -4.94 -4.56
C ASN A 121 16.01 -3.51 -4.10
#